data_AF-A0A7S1C2S6-F1
#
_entry.id   AF-A0A7S1C2S6-F1
#
_cell.length_a   1.000
_cell.length_b   1.000
_cell.length_c   1.000
_cell.angle_alpha   90.00
_cell.angle_beta   90.00
_cell.angle_gamma   90.00
#
_symmetry.space_group_name_H-M   'P 1'
#
loop_
_entity.id
_entity.type
_entity.pdbx_description
1 polymer ?
#
loop_
_entity_poly.entity_id
_entity_poly.type
_entity_poly.pdbx_seq_one_letter_code
_entity_poly.pdbx_strand_id
1 'polypeptide(L)'
;MVARIFLIAQLLLVLATALRPVVPRPPSAVAPSALSALPLRSSDGTTAHTPPVAAAIAEANSASPCATWRLTLAVRERNGPRILPLKVSVEVSPGSLKPLSPTVFFTDFVAGDDGVAAAQEFPVGPGSWRLDGTTLALDLDFPEAMARGEARLPAGRLYFVGELYTSGGLAVVEEDHAKARKVMSAAERAVRESEGGNDRPKVWNEAAGRWERPERQNNAGEKALRKIELARAKAEVERVVKRRVRRESLSFCEGAWPGIDDSVYIRKEGKLSTRPPSNGFFGKLLGGQKETLGTWTAEPVIAGQEGLYF
;
A
#
# COMPACT_ATOMS: atom_id res chain seq x y z
N MET A 1 78.74 3.62 8.36
CA MET A 1 77.81 4.06 7.29
C MET A 1 77.09 2.90 6.62
N VAL A 2 77.76 1.79 6.32
CA VAL A 2 77.19 0.60 5.65
C VAL A 2 76.01 -0.05 6.41
N ALA A 3 76.05 -0.07 7.75
CA ALA A 3 74.98 -0.67 8.56
C ALA A 3 73.62 0.07 8.49
N ARG A 4 73.60 1.38 8.22
CA ARG A 4 72.35 2.16 8.10
C ARG A 4 71.64 1.93 6.77
N ILE A 5 72.39 1.64 5.70
CA ILE A 5 71.83 1.34 4.38
C ILE A 5 71.12 -0.02 4.39
N PHE A 6 71.68 -1.00 5.11
CA PHE A 6 71.07 -2.33 5.25
C PHE A 6 69.74 -2.31 6.00
N LEU A 7 69.61 -1.48 7.03
CA LEU A 7 68.38 -1.36 7.80
C LEU A 7 67.24 -0.72 6.97
N ILE A 8 67.57 0.29 6.16
CA ILE A 8 66.58 0.94 5.28
C ILE A 8 66.14 -0.02 4.16
N ALA A 9 67.05 -0.82 3.61
CA ALA A 9 66.71 -1.83 2.60
C ALA A 9 65.80 -2.93 3.15
N GLN A 10 66.03 -3.40 4.39
CA GLN A 10 65.11 -4.37 5.03
C GLN A 10 63.74 -3.77 5.34
N LEU A 11 63.67 -2.51 5.76
CA LEU A 11 62.39 -1.85 6.06
C LEU A 11 61.54 -1.67 4.79
N LEU A 12 62.17 -1.32 3.67
CA LEU A 12 61.49 -1.18 2.38
C LEU A 12 61.03 -2.53 1.80
N LEU A 13 61.78 -3.60 2.04
CA LEU A 13 61.39 -4.95 1.62
C LEU A 13 60.16 -5.46 2.39
N VAL A 14 60.08 -5.17 3.69
CA VAL A 14 58.91 -5.53 4.51
C VAL A 14 57.68 -4.72 4.09
N LEU A 15 57.83 -3.43 3.77
CA LEU A 15 56.73 -2.59 3.30
C LEU A 15 56.19 -3.04 1.93
N ALA A 16 57.08 -3.49 1.03
CA ALA A 16 56.68 -4.00 -0.29
C ALA A 16 55.88 -5.31 -0.23
N THR A 17 56.11 -6.14 0.80
CA THR A 17 55.34 -7.38 0.99
C THR A 17 53.96 -7.19 1.64
N ALA A 18 53.71 -6.04 2.29
CA ALA A 18 52.43 -5.73 2.93
C ALA A 18 51.37 -5.20 1.94
N LEU A 19 51.77 -4.83 0.72
CA LEU A 19 50.90 -4.34 -0.34
C LEU A 19 50.65 -5.43 -1.39
N ARG A 20 49.98 -6.52 -1.01
CA ARG A 20 49.41 -7.44 -2.00
C ARG A 20 48.03 -6.94 -2.43
N PRO A 21 47.74 -6.84 -3.75
CA PRO A 21 46.41 -6.50 -4.22
C PRO A 21 45.42 -7.60 -3.80
N VAL A 22 44.34 -7.19 -3.15
CA VAL A 22 43.21 -8.06 -2.83
C VAL A 22 42.54 -8.42 -4.16
N VAL A 23 42.74 -9.65 -4.62
CA VAL A 23 42.04 -10.19 -5.78
C VAL A 23 40.58 -10.43 -5.37
N PRO A 24 39.58 -9.79 -5.99
CA PRO A 24 38.18 -10.04 -5.67
C PRO A 24 37.84 -11.50 -6.04
N ARG A 25 37.30 -12.24 -5.06
CA ARG A 25 36.71 -13.57 -5.32
C ARG A 25 35.50 -13.40 -6.25
N PRO A 26 35.30 -14.29 -7.24
CA PRO A 26 34.07 -14.31 -8.01
C PRO A 26 32.88 -14.59 -7.08
N PRO A 27 31.70 -14.00 -7.36
CA PRO A 27 30.50 -14.26 -6.58
C PRO A 27 30.14 -15.74 -6.66
N SER A 28 30.03 -16.39 -5.49
CA SER A 28 29.41 -17.70 -5.37
C SER A 28 28.02 -17.65 -5.98
N ALA A 29 27.73 -18.58 -6.89
CA ALA A 29 26.39 -18.80 -7.40
C ALA A 29 25.42 -18.99 -6.22
N VAL A 30 24.45 -18.08 -6.11
CA VAL A 30 23.37 -18.15 -5.12
C VAL A 30 22.54 -19.40 -5.44
N ALA A 31 22.48 -20.32 -4.49
CA ALA A 31 21.63 -21.50 -4.62
C ALA A 31 20.15 -21.06 -4.71
N PRO A 32 19.35 -21.59 -5.65
CA PRO A 32 17.94 -21.25 -5.76
C PRO A 32 17.19 -21.63 -4.47
N SER A 33 16.47 -20.66 -3.91
CA SER A 33 15.65 -20.85 -2.70
C SER A 33 14.67 -22.01 -2.88
N ALA A 34 14.63 -22.91 -1.89
CA ALA A 34 13.74 -24.08 -1.84
C ALA A 34 12.23 -23.76 -1.97
N LEU A 35 11.87 -22.48 -1.82
CA LEU A 35 10.51 -21.97 -2.01
C LEU A 35 10.04 -21.95 -3.48
N SER A 36 10.97 -22.03 -4.45
CA SER A 36 10.65 -22.05 -5.88
C SER A 36 10.08 -23.39 -6.38
N ALA A 37 10.03 -24.41 -5.52
CA ALA A 37 9.61 -25.77 -5.85
C ALA A 37 8.18 -26.12 -5.37
N LEU A 38 7.44 -25.17 -4.80
CA LEU A 38 6.08 -25.44 -4.31
C LEU A 38 5.08 -25.54 -5.48
N PRO A 39 4.31 -26.63 -5.59
CA PRO A 39 3.33 -26.80 -6.66
C PRO A 39 2.16 -25.82 -6.48
N LEU A 40 1.81 -25.09 -7.55
CA LEU A 40 0.62 -24.25 -7.60
C LEU A 40 -0.64 -25.14 -7.56
N ARG A 41 -1.51 -24.94 -6.57
CA ARG A 41 -2.81 -25.62 -6.50
C ARG A 41 -3.76 -25.14 -7.59
N SER A 42 -4.49 -26.07 -8.20
CA SER A 42 -5.60 -25.77 -9.10
C SER A 42 -6.76 -25.16 -8.32
N SER A 43 -7.28 -24.03 -8.80
CA SER A 43 -8.43 -23.33 -8.22
C SER A 43 -9.66 -24.24 -8.12
N ASP A 44 -10.25 -24.30 -6.94
CA ASP A 44 -11.45 -25.05 -6.54
C ASP A 44 -12.76 -24.25 -6.71
N GLY A 45 -12.70 -23.07 -7.34
CA GLY A 45 -13.87 -22.31 -7.80
C GLY A 45 -14.74 -21.67 -6.71
N THR A 46 -14.46 -21.93 -5.43
CA THR A 46 -15.19 -21.37 -4.27
C THR A 46 -14.56 -20.08 -3.71
N THR A 47 -13.29 -19.82 -4.00
CA THR A 47 -12.57 -18.57 -3.69
C THR A 47 -12.66 -17.59 -4.87
N ALA A 48 -13.87 -17.18 -5.24
CA ALA A 48 -14.12 -16.31 -6.40
C ALA A 48 -13.50 -14.88 -6.31
N HIS A 49 -12.83 -14.54 -5.20
CA HIS A 49 -12.28 -13.20 -4.96
C HIS A 49 -10.75 -13.12 -4.96
N THR A 50 -10.05 -14.25 -5.05
CA THR A 50 -8.59 -14.29 -5.00
C THR A 50 -8.08 -15.18 -6.14
N PRO A 51 -7.40 -14.64 -7.17
CA PRO A 51 -6.86 -15.47 -8.24
C PRO A 51 -5.92 -16.55 -7.65
N PRO A 52 -5.80 -17.74 -8.26
CA PRO A 52 -5.03 -18.86 -7.68
C PRO A 52 -3.59 -18.50 -7.35
N VAL A 53 -3.00 -17.54 -8.08
CA VAL A 53 -1.69 -16.96 -7.77
C VAL A 53 -1.71 -16.21 -6.44
N ALA A 54 -2.70 -15.36 -6.19
CA ALA A 54 -2.84 -14.62 -4.92
C ALA A 54 -3.13 -15.53 -3.71
N ALA A 55 -3.83 -16.65 -3.90
CA ALA A 55 -4.03 -17.63 -2.84
C ALA A 55 -2.73 -18.36 -2.47
N ALA A 56 -1.96 -18.79 -3.46
CA ALA A 56 -0.63 -19.39 -3.23
C ALA A 56 0.35 -18.39 -2.59
N ILE A 57 0.21 -17.09 -2.90
CA ILE A 57 0.99 -16.00 -2.28
C ILE A 57 0.66 -15.85 -0.80
N ALA A 58 -0.63 -15.81 -0.45
CA ALA A 58 -1.07 -15.72 0.94
C ALA A 58 -0.58 -16.93 1.75
N GLU A 59 -0.67 -18.13 1.18
CA GLU A 59 -0.21 -19.38 1.82
C GLU A 59 1.31 -19.38 2.03
N ALA A 60 2.11 -19.01 1.02
CA ALA A 60 3.57 -18.90 1.14
C ALA A 60 4.02 -17.83 2.15
N ASN A 61 3.31 -16.70 2.22
CA ASN A 61 3.60 -15.62 3.16
C ASN A 61 3.16 -15.96 4.60
N SER A 62 2.07 -16.72 4.77
CA SER A 62 1.60 -17.17 6.09
C SER A 62 2.54 -18.18 6.78
N ALA A 63 3.35 -18.90 6.00
CA ALA A 63 4.32 -19.88 6.50
C ALA A 63 5.66 -19.28 6.95
N SER A 64 5.93 -18.01 6.60
CA SER A 64 7.16 -17.31 6.93
C SER A 64 6.93 -16.33 8.09
N PRO A 65 7.72 -16.37 9.17
CA PRO A 65 7.66 -15.34 10.22
C PRO A 65 8.09 -13.95 9.71
N CYS A 66 8.58 -13.86 8.47
CA CYS A 66 9.07 -12.66 7.82
C CYS A 66 8.14 -12.27 6.67
N ALA A 67 7.30 -11.26 6.88
CA ALA A 67 6.54 -10.64 5.79
C ALA A 67 7.44 -9.66 5.03
N THR A 68 7.62 -9.89 3.72
CA THR A 68 8.43 -9.01 2.87
C THR A 68 7.54 -8.08 2.05
N TRP A 69 7.83 -6.78 2.08
CA TRP A 69 7.09 -5.75 1.34
C TRP A 69 8.04 -4.99 0.41
N ARG A 70 7.53 -4.46 -0.71
CA ARG A 70 8.21 -3.58 -1.65
C ARG A 70 7.56 -2.20 -1.60
N LEU A 71 8.33 -1.17 -1.26
CA LEU A 71 7.87 0.21 -1.15
C LEU A 71 8.19 1.00 -2.43
N THR A 72 7.22 1.58 -3.14
CA THR A 72 7.49 2.49 -4.29
C THR A 72 7.31 3.94 -3.87
N LEU A 73 8.22 4.83 -4.30
CA LEU A 73 8.18 6.26 -3.96
C LEU A 73 7.80 7.12 -5.18
N ALA A 74 7.00 8.15 -4.94
CA ALA A 74 6.73 9.22 -5.90
C ALA A 74 7.08 10.56 -5.27
N VAL A 75 8.21 11.14 -5.69
CA VAL A 75 8.78 12.38 -5.14
C VAL A 75 8.38 13.55 -6.02
N ARG A 76 8.09 14.71 -5.41
CA ARG A 76 7.62 15.89 -6.14
C ARG A 76 8.77 16.54 -6.94
N GLU A 77 8.59 16.73 -8.25
CA GLU A 77 9.43 17.60 -9.08
C GLU A 77 8.64 18.79 -9.65
N ARG A 78 9.34 19.73 -10.28
CA ARG A 78 8.73 20.89 -10.94
C ARG A 78 7.81 20.50 -12.10
N ASN A 79 8.17 19.43 -12.84
CA ASN A 79 7.46 18.98 -14.05
C ASN A 79 6.50 17.80 -13.80
N GLY A 80 6.19 17.49 -12.54
CA GLY A 80 5.33 16.37 -12.15
C GLY A 80 5.98 15.46 -11.11
N PRO A 81 5.24 14.50 -10.52
CA PRO A 81 5.84 13.54 -9.61
C PRO A 81 6.77 12.59 -10.38
N ARG A 82 8.02 12.49 -9.94
CA ARG A 82 8.94 11.46 -10.46
C ARG A 82 8.79 10.21 -9.62
N ILE A 83 8.56 9.09 -10.31
CA ILE A 83 8.53 7.77 -9.69
C ILE A 83 9.97 7.32 -9.49
N LEU A 84 10.34 7.11 -8.24
CA LEU A 84 11.58 6.45 -7.86
C LEU A 84 11.21 5.01 -7.51
N PRO A 85 11.48 4.04 -8.39
CA PRO A 85 11.27 2.63 -8.07
C PRO A 85 12.27 2.27 -6.98
N LEU A 86 11.80 2.34 -5.73
CA LEU A 86 12.54 1.91 -4.57
C LEU A 86 12.15 0.44 -4.38
N LYS A 87 13.12 -0.46 -4.21
CA LYS A 87 12.84 -1.80 -3.71
C LYS A 87 13.54 -1.91 -2.36
N VAL A 88 12.78 -1.63 -1.30
CA VAL A 88 13.20 -1.96 0.07
C VAL A 88 12.52 -3.27 0.40
N SER A 89 13.28 -4.35 0.56
CA SER A 89 12.78 -5.59 1.15
C SER A 89 13.02 -5.53 2.65
N VAL A 90 11.96 -5.36 3.43
CA VAL A 90 12.02 -5.37 4.89
C VAL A 90 11.44 -6.66 5.44
N GLU A 91 12.14 -7.28 6.36
CA GLU A 91 11.57 -8.18 7.35
C GLU A 91 10.88 -7.30 8.38
N VAL A 92 9.57 -7.45 8.45
CA VAL A 92 8.78 -6.84 9.50
C VAL A 92 8.81 -7.80 10.69
N SER A 93 9.11 -7.30 11.89
CA SER A 93 8.90 -8.00 13.17
C SER A 93 8.07 -7.10 14.09
N PRO A 94 7.45 -7.59 15.17
CA PRO A 94 6.67 -6.74 16.08
C PRO A 94 7.46 -5.49 16.51
N GLY A 95 6.96 -4.30 16.14
CA GLY A 95 7.55 -2.99 16.46
C GLY A 95 8.87 -2.64 15.76
N SER A 96 9.40 -3.48 14.86
CA SER A 96 10.68 -3.22 14.18
C SER A 96 10.67 -3.57 12.70
N LEU A 97 11.43 -2.81 11.92
CA LEU A 97 11.69 -3.08 10.50
C LEU A 97 13.17 -3.37 10.32
N LYS A 98 13.48 -4.57 9.82
CA LYS A 98 14.84 -5.00 9.49
C LYS A 98 14.96 -5.15 7.97
N PRO A 99 15.80 -4.39 7.28
CA PRO A 99 16.08 -4.62 5.87
C PRO A 99 16.66 -6.04 5.68
N LEU A 100 15.99 -6.88 4.88
CA LEU A 100 16.43 -8.26 4.58
C LEU A 100 17.64 -8.25 3.64
N SER A 101 17.61 -7.32 2.70
CA SER A 101 18.80 -6.84 2.02
C SER A 101 19.04 -5.43 2.56
N PRO A 102 20.24 -5.08 3.02
CA PRO A 102 20.56 -3.70 3.41
C PRO A 102 20.50 -2.75 2.21
N THR A 103 20.04 -3.19 1.03
CA THR A 103 20.15 -2.47 -0.22
C THR A 103 18.79 -2.04 -0.76
N VAL A 104 18.63 -0.75 -0.98
CA VAL A 104 17.69 -0.16 -1.92
C VAL A 104 18.26 -0.30 -3.32
N PHE A 105 17.51 -0.94 -4.20
CA PHE A 105 17.79 -0.84 -5.62
C PHE A 105 17.27 0.51 -6.13
N PHE A 106 18.18 1.34 -6.63
CA PHE A 106 17.84 2.31 -7.66
C PHE A 106 18.21 1.68 -8.99
N THR A 107 17.24 1.38 -9.83
CA THR A 107 17.49 1.37 -11.26
C THR A 107 17.65 2.82 -11.70
N ASP A 108 18.79 3.42 -11.35
CA ASP A 108 19.28 4.54 -12.12
C ASP A 108 19.98 3.99 -13.36
N PHE A 109 19.69 4.61 -14.48
CA PHE A 109 20.34 4.26 -15.73
C PHE A 109 21.51 5.22 -15.87
N VAL A 110 22.58 4.98 -15.12
CA VAL A 110 23.80 5.80 -15.26
C VAL A 110 24.44 5.41 -16.57
N ALA A 111 24.53 6.35 -17.53
CA ALA A 111 25.30 6.11 -18.74
C ALA A 111 26.75 5.83 -18.33
N GLY A 112 27.15 4.55 -18.37
CA GLY A 112 28.56 4.19 -18.26
C GLY A 112 29.34 4.70 -19.47
N ASP A 113 30.66 4.70 -19.38
CA ASP A 113 31.57 5.06 -20.48
C ASP A 113 31.31 4.21 -21.76
N ASP A 114 30.64 3.06 -21.60
CA ASP A 114 30.24 2.13 -22.68
C ASP A 114 28.76 2.23 -23.09
N GLY A 115 28.00 3.21 -22.59
CA GLY A 115 26.57 3.38 -22.87
C GLY A 115 25.65 2.35 -22.20
N VAL A 116 26.20 1.44 -21.39
CA VAL A 116 25.42 0.49 -20.58
C VAL A 116 24.97 1.18 -19.31
N ALA A 117 23.67 1.11 -19.06
CA ALA A 117 23.03 1.73 -17.94
C ALA A 117 23.01 0.77 -16.74
N ALA A 118 23.83 1.04 -15.72
CA ALA A 118 23.99 0.16 -14.55
C ALA A 118 23.12 0.61 -13.38
N ALA A 119 22.33 -0.32 -12.81
CA ALA A 119 21.56 -0.08 -11.58
C ALA A 119 22.51 0.20 -10.41
N GLN A 120 22.21 1.23 -9.62
CA GLN A 120 22.97 1.61 -8.44
C GLN A 120 22.24 1.20 -7.17
N GLU A 121 22.98 0.59 -6.26
CA GLU A 121 22.51 0.06 -5.00
C GLU A 121 22.86 1.03 -3.86
N PHE A 122 21.87 1.44 -3.06
CA PHE A 122 22.05 2.36 -1.94
C PHE A 122 21.68 1.68 -0.62
N PRO A 123 22.51 1.73 0.43
CA PRO A 123 22.18 1.07 1.67
C PRO A 123 21.01 1.75 2.40
N VAL A 124 20.18 0.97 3.11
CA VAL A 124 19.16 1.45 4.06
C VAL A 124 19.34 0.75 5.40
N GLY A 125 19.32 1.55 6.46
CA GLY A 125 19.36 1.10 7.83
C GLY A 125 17.99 0.69 8.38
N PRO A 126 17.97 -0.06 9.49
CA PRO A 126 16.74 -0.49 10.14
C PRO A 126 15.96 0.69 10.72
N GLY A 127 14.66 0.46 10.93
CA GLY A 127 13.78 1.44 11.54
C GLY A 127 12.66 0.77 12.33
N SER A 128 11.58 1.51 12.56
CA SER A 128 10.45 1.06 13.37
C SER A 128 9.12 1.23 12.65
N TRP A 129 8.08 0.61 13.20
CA TRP A 129 6.73 0.81 12.73
C TRP A 129 5.74 0.78 13.89
N ARG A 130 4.59 1.42 13.69
CA ARG A 130 3.46 1.43 14.60
C ARG A 130 2.15 1.53 13.82
N LEU A 131 1.09 1.00 14.42
CA LEU A 131 -0.27 1.10 13.89
C LEU A 131 -1.17 1.81 14.92
N ASP A 132 -1.94 2.80 14.47
CA ASP A 132 -2.97 3.47 15.26
C ASP A 132 -4.30 3.46 14.48
N GLY A 133 -5.21 2.57 14.86
CA GLY A 133 -6.36 2.22 14.05
C GLY A 133 -5.94 1.64 12.70
N THR A 134 -6.33 2.29 11.60
CA THR A 134 -5.86 1.93 10.25
C THR A 134 -4.59 2.69 9.85
N THR A 135 -4.11 3.63 10.66
CA THR A 135 -2.97 4.48 10.30
C THR A 135 -1.66 3.74 10.57
N LEU A 136 -0.94 3.40 9.50
CA LEU A 136 0.38 2.82 9.56
C LEU A 136 1.42 3.95 9.55
N ALA A 137 2.32 3.97 10.51
CA ALA A 137 3.48 4.84 10.52
C ALA A 137 4.75 4.01 10.63
N LEU A 138 5.67 4.17 9.70
CA LEU A 138 6.97 3.51 9.70
C LEU A 138 8.09 4.50 9.39
N ASP A 139 9.30 4.15 9.82
CA ASP A 139 10.52 4.89 9.52
C ASP A 139 11.63 3.98 9.03
N LEU A 140 12.50 4.53 8.19
CA LEU A 140 13.71 3.89 7.69
C LEU A 140 14.85 4.91 7.72
N ASP A 141 16.07 4.43 7.93
CA ASP A 141 17.26 5.27 7.97
C ASP A 141 18.01 5.22 6.63
N PHE A 142 18.24 6.37 6.02
CA PHE A 142 18.95 6.50 4.75
C PHE A 142 20.32 7.12 5.01
N PRO A 143 21.41 6.35 5.12
CA PRO A 143 22.72 6.88 5.52
C PRO A 143 23.28 7.92 4.54
N GLU A 144 22.87 7.87 3.26
CA GLU A 144 23.33 8.77 2.21
C GLU A 144 22.15 9.45 1.53
N ALA A 145 22.38 10.68 1.05
CA ALA A 145 21.38 11.41 0.28
C ALA A 145 21.32 10.85 -1.14
N MET A 146 20.12 10.78 -1.70
CA MET A 146 19.87 10.15 -3.00
C MET A 146 19.27 11.19 -3.93
N ALA A 147 19.71 11.22 -5.19
CA ALA A 147 19.19 12.16 -6.19
C ALA A 147 19.03 11.48 -7.54
N ARG A 148 17.94 11.80 -8.24
CA ARG A 148 17.71 11.36 -9.63
C ARG A 148 17.05 12.48 -10.41
N GLY A 149 17.79 13.12 -11.31
CA GLY A 149 17.32 14.34 -11.97
C GLY A 149 17.14 15.47 -10.95
N GLU A 150 15.93 16.02 -10.86
CA GLU A 150 15.61 17.08 -9.88
C GLU A 150 15.10 16.51 -8.55
N ALA A 151 14.62 15.26 -8.53
CA ALA A 151 14.17 14.59 -7.32
C ALA A 151 15.35 14.33 -6.37
N ARG A 152 15.23 14.81 -5.13
CA ARG A 152 16.22 14.63 -4.07
C ARG A 152 15.54 14.05 -2.84
N LEU A 153 16.13 12.99 -2.30
CA LEU A 153 15.81 12.40 -1.01
C LEU A 153 16.99 12.67 -0.07
N PRO A 154 16.79 13.35 1.07
CA PRO A 154 17.88 13.66 1.97
C PRO A 154 18.38 12.41 2.70
N ALA A 155 19.63 12.47 3.16
CA ALA A 155 20.13 11.51 4.14
C ALA A 155 19.39 11.65 5.48
N GLY A 156 19.44 10.60 6.27
CA GLY A 156 18.83 10.46 7.58
C GLY A 156 17.51 9.72 7.54
N ARG A 157 16.71 9.93 8.60
CA ARG A 157 15.49 9.18 8.83
C ARG A 157 14.32 9.74 8.03
N LEU A 158 13.70 8.87 7.22
CA LEU A 158 12.48 9.18 6.48
C LEU A 158 11.29 8.47 7.11
N TYR A 159 10.15 9.17 7.13
CA TYR A 159 8.91 8.72 7.75
C TYR A 159 7.84 8.53 6.69
N PHE A 160 7.22 7.36 6.74
CA PHE A 160 6.22 6.88 5.80
C PHE A 160 4.93 6.68 6.59
N VAL A 161 3.90 7.45 6.24
CA VAL A 161 2.58 7.35 6.86
C VAL A 161 1.58 6.90 5.83
N GLY A 162 0.88 5.80 6.08
CA GLY A 162 -0.10 5.22 5.17
C GLY A 162 -1.29 4.66 5.92
N GLU A 163 -2.13 3.92 5.20
CA GLU A 163 -3.27 3.22 5.79
C GLU A 163 -3.14 1.72 5.50
N LEU A 164 -3.46 0.91 6.51
CA LEU A 164 -3.47 -0.55 6.45
C LEU A 164 -4.86 -1.05 6.81
N TYR A 165 -5.37 -1.99 6.03
CA TYR A 165 -6.69 -2.59 6.18
C TYR A 165 -6.59 -4.11 6.20
N THR A 166 -7.21 -4.76 7.18
CA THR A 166 -7.37 -6.22 7.16
C THR A 166 -8.49 -6.61 6.18
N SER A 167 -8.41 -7.80 5.60
CA SER A 167 -9.50 -8.33 4.75
C SER A 167 -10.82 -8.42 5.50
N GLY A 168 -10.79 -8.87 6.76
CA GLY A 168 -11.97 -8.88 7.63
C GLY A 168 -12.57 -7.48 7.84
N GLY A 169 -11.71 -6.47 8.07
CA GLY A 169 -12.15 -5.09 8.24
C GLY A 169 -12.81 -4.51 6.97
N LEU A 170 -12.26 -4.81 5.79
CA LEU A 170 -12.85 -4.41 4.51
C LEU A 170 -14.19 -5.10 4.25
N ALA A 171 -14.30 -6.40 4.57
CA ALA A 171 -15.54 -7.16 4.41
C ALA A 171 -16.68 -6.57 5.24
N VAL A 172 -16.40 -6.13 6.48
CA VAL A 172 -17.39 -5.45 7.34
C VAL A 172 -17.87 -4.14 6.70
N VAL A 173 -16.96 -3.33 6.14
CA VAL A 173 -17.33 -2.06 5.49
C VAL A 173 -18.18 -2.30 4.24
N GLU A 174 -17.89 -3.33 3.45
CA GLU A 174 -18.70 -3.71 2.30
C GLU A 174 -20.07 -4.27 2.70
N GLU A 175 -20.15 -5.05 3.78
CA GLU A 175 -21.41 -5.55 4.32
C GLU A 175 -22.31 -4.40 4.80
N ASP A 176 -21.76 -3.43 5.54
CA ASP A 176 -22.46 -2.24 5.98
C ASP A 176 -23.00 -1.43 4.79
N HIS A 177 -22.20 -1.30 3.74
CA HIS A 177 -22.61 -0.62 2.51
C HIS A 177 -23.75 -1.38 1.79
N ALA A 178 -23.68 -2.71 1.73
CA ALA A 178 -24.74 -3.54 1.17
C ALA A 178 -26.05 -3.41 1.97
N LYS A 179 -25.98 -3.43 3.30
CA LYS A 179 -27.13 -3.20 4.20
C LYS A 179 -27.73 -1.82 3.98
N ALA A 180 -26.92 -0.76 3.94
CA ALA A 180 -27.39 0.60 3.70
C ALA A 180 -28.10 0.74 2.34
N ARG A 181 -27.53 0.15 1.27
CA ARG A 181 -28.16 0.15 -0.07
C ARG A 181 -29.48 -0.62 -0.10
N LYS A 182 -29.61 -1.72 0.65
CA LYS A 182 -30.86 -2.47 0.76
C LYS A 182 -31.97 -1.61 1.39
N VAL A 183 -31.64 -0.88 2.46
CA VAL A 183 -32.58 0.05 3.12
C VAL A 183 -32.98 1.18 2.18
N MET A 184 -32.02 1.80 1.48
CA MET A 184 -32.30 2.83 0.49
C MET A 184 -33.21 2.31 -0.64
N SER A 185 -32.93 1.14 -1.19
CA SER A 185 -33.74 0.53 -2.26
C SER A 185 -35.17 0.23 -1.81
N ALA A 186 -35.36 -0.18 -0.54
CA ALA A 186 -36.68 -0.39 0.04
C ALA A 186 -37.43 0.94 0.21
N ALA A 187 -36.76 1.99 0.69
CA ALA A 187 -37.35 3.33 0.81
C ALA A 187 -37.72 3.92 -0.57
N GLU A 188 -36.88 3.75 -1.59
CA GLU A 188 -37.18 4.16 -2.97
C GLU A 188 -38.40 3.45 -3.53
N ARG A 189 -38.51 2.13 -3.29
CA ARG A 189 -39.69 1.36 -3.67
C ARG A 189 -40.95 1.88 -2.97
N ALA A 190 -40.88 2.15 -1.68
CA ALA A 190 -42.01 2.68 -0.91
C ALA A 190 -42.47 4.07 -1.42
N VAL A 191 -41.53 4.95 -1.78
CA VAL A 191 -41.85 6.23 -2.43
C VAL A 191 -42.48 6.00 -3.80
N ARG A 192 -41.90 5.15 -4.65
CA ARG A 192 -42.44 4.84 -5.98
C ARG A 192 -43.84 4.24 -5.91
N GLU A 193 -44.09 3.32 -4.97
CA GLU A 193 -45.44 2.76 -4.75
C GLU A 193 -46.45 3.80 -4.26
N SER A 194 -45.99 4.83 -3.54
CA SER A 194 -46.84 5.94 -3.11
C SER A 194 -47.14 6.91 -4.25
N GLU A 195 -46.25 7.05 -5.23
CA GLU A 195 -46.35 7.95 -6.38
C GLU A 195 -47.02 7.28 -7.60
N GLY A 196 -46.89 5.96 -7.74
CA GLY A 196 -47.45 5.14 -8.82
C GLY A 196 -48.98 5.04 -8.86
N GLY A 197 -49.69 5.79 -8.01
CA GLY A 197 -51.13 6.00 -8.17
C GLY A 197 -51.48 6.68 -9.51
N ASN A 198 -50.56 7.46 -10.07
CA ASN A 198 -50.77 8.16 -11.35
C ASN A 198 -50.73 7.25 -12.58
N ASP A 199 -50.10 6.07 -12.51
CA ASP A 199 -49.94 5.15 -13.66
C ASP A 199 -50.91 3.96 -13.63
N ARG A 200 -51.89 3.97 -12.71
CA ARG A 200 -52.85 2.87 -12.60
C ARG A 200 -53.81 2.84 -13.80
N PRO A 201 -54.22 1.64 -14.25
CA PRO A 201 -55.25 1.50 -15.26
C PRO A 201 -56.55 2.12 -14.74
N LYS A 202 -57.27 2.81 -15.63
CA LYS A 202 -58.59 3.35 -15.32
C LYS A 202 -59.54 2.17 -15.10
N VAL A 203 -60.39 2.29 -14.08
CA VAL A 203 -61.46 1.33 -13.80
C VAL A 203 -62.78 2.04 -14.05
N TRP A 204 -63.75 1.33 -14.62
CA TRP A 204 -65.08 1.88 -14.86
C TRP A 204 -65.79 2.07 -13.53
N ASN A 205 -66.22 3.29 -13.22
CA ASN A 205 -67.05 3.58 -12.05
C ASN A 205 -68.51 3.68 -12.49
N GLU A 206 -69.31 2.64 -12.17
CA GLU A 206 -70.73 2.57 -12.53
C GLU A 206 -71.57 3.69 -11.90
N ALA A 207 -71.25 4.10 -10.66
CA ALA A 207 -71.99 5.14 -9.96
C ALA A 207 -71.74 6.55 -10.54
N ALA A 208 -70.56 6.78 -11.09
CA ALA A 208 -70.18 8.05 -11.72
C ALA A 208 -70.33 8.06 -13.25
N GLY A 209 -70.63 6.91 -13.86
CA GLY A 209 -70.78 6.75 -15.32
C GLY A 209 -69.53 7.10 -16.12
N ARG A 210 -68.32 6.97 -15.54
CA ARG A 210 -67.07 7.34 -16.20
C ARG A 210 -65.89 6.45 -15.78
N TRP A 211 -64.88 6.39 -16.65
CA TRP A 211 -63.59 5.75 -16.35
C TRP A 211 -62.80 6.61 -15.36
N GLU A 212 -62.62 6.12 -14.15
CA GLU A 212 -61.85 6.81 -13.10
C GLU A 212 -60.60 6.03 -12.75
N ARG A 213 -59.55 6.75 -12.32
CA ARG A 213 -58.42 6.08 -11.67
C ARG A 213 -58.78 5.92 -10.20
N PRO A 214 -58.79 4.69 -9.66
CA PRO A 214 -59.09 4.49 -8.25
C PRO A 214 -58.08 5.26 -7.41
N GLU A 215 -58.56 6.30 -6.72
CA GLU A 215 -57.76 7.13 -5.85
C GLU A 215 -57.31 6.26 -4.68
N ARG A 216 -56.01 6.01 -4.57
CA ARG A 216 -55.47 5.38 -3.37
C ARG A 216 -55.64 6.42 -2.27
N GLN A 217 -56.31 6.07 -1.16
CA GLN A 217 -56.25 6.84 0.08
C GLN A 217 -54.80 6.84 0.61
N ASN A 218 -53.93 7.59 -0.04
CA ASN A 218 -52.59 7.86 0.42
C ASN A 218 -52.68 9.25 1.06
N ASN A 219 -52.67 9.31 2.38
CA ASN A 219 -52.68 10.57 3.10
C ASN A 219 -51.43 11.38 2.70
N ALA A 220 -51.58 12.67 2.41
CA ALA A 220 -50.45 13.53 2.04
C ALA A 220 -49.29 13.47 3.06
N GLY A 221 -49.61 13.26 4.34
CA GLY A 221 -48.64 13.03 5.41
C GLY A 221 -47.82 11.74 5.25
N GLU A 222 -48.40 10.65 4.76
CA GLU A 222 -47.68 9.38 4.52
C GLU A 222 -46.67 9.51 3.38
N LYS A 223 -47.03 10.25 2.32
CA LYS A 223 -46.11 10.56 1.23
C LYS A 223 -44.92 11.41 1.71
N ALA A 224 -45.18 12.39 2.58
CA ALA A 224 -44.11 13.21 3.16
C ALA A 224 -43.17 12.38 4.05
N LEU A 225 -43.71 11.49 4.90
CA LEU A 225 -42.92 10.60 5.74
C LEU A 225 -42.01 9.68 4.92
N ARG A 226 -42.53 9.02 3.88
CA ARG A 226 -41.74 8.15 2.99
C ARG A 226 -40.60 8.90 2.29
N LYS A 227 -40.81 10.18 1.93
CA LYS A 227 -39.74 11.04 1.36
C LYS A 227 -38.66 11.37 2.38
N ILE A 228 -39.04 11.63 3.64
CA ILE A 228 -38.09 11.84 4.73
C ILE A 228 -37.27 10.57 4.99
N GLU A 229 -37.91 9.40 5.02
CA GLU A 229 -37.23 8.11 5.18
C GLU A 229 -36.23 7.85 4.04
N LEU A 230 -36.61 8.14 2.79
CA LEU A 230 -35.71 8.05 1.66
C LEU A 230 -34.51 9.00 1.80
N ALA A 231 -34.74 10.25 2.20
CA ALA A 231 -33.66 11.21 2.41
C ALA A 231 -32.68 10.73 3.50
N ARG A 232 -33.19 10.17 4.60
CA ARG A 232 -32.37 9.58 5.67
C ARG A 232 -31.57 8.37 5.17
N ALA A 233 -32.19 7.49 4.39
CA ALA A 233 -31.51 6.32 3.84
C ALA A 233 -30.41 6.71 2.84
N LYS A 234 -30.64 7.74 2.01
CA LYS A 234 -29.61 8.30 1.12
C LYS A 234 -28.43 8.88 1.89
N ALA A 235 -28.71 9.69 2.91
CA ALA A 235 -27.67 10.26 3.77
C ALA A 235 -26.83 9.16 4.45
N GLU A 236 -27.45 8.06 4.86
CA GLU A 236 -26.76 6.91 5.44
C GLU A 236 -25.87 6.19 4.42
N VAL A 237 -26.36 5.94 3.20
CA VAL A 237 -25.53 5.39 2.12
C VAL A 237 -24.33 6.30 1.84
N GLU A 238 -24.52 7.62 1.74
CA GLU A 238 -23.42 8.56 1.53
C GLU A 238 -22.41 8.53 2.68
N ARG A 239 -22.87 8.42 3.93
CA ARG A 239 -22.01 8.30 5.11
C ARG A 239 -21.15 7.03 5.05
N VAL A 240 -21.73 5.90 4.66
CA VAL A 240 -21.01 4.63 4.53
C VAL A 240 -20.09 4.62 3.32
N VAL A 241 -20.50 5.18 2.18
CA VAL A 241 -19.67 5.33 0.97
C VAL A 241 -18.41 6.15 1.26
N LYS A 242 -18.48 7.18 2.09
CA LYS A 242 -17.29 7.96 2.51
C LYS A 242 -16.27 7.14 3.30
N ARG A 243 -16.69 6.07 3.98
CA ARG A 243 -15.81 5.13 4.71
C ARG A 243 -15.31 4.00 3.82
N ARG A 244 -15.97 3.77 2.68
CA ARG A 244 -15.66 2.69 1.77
C ARG A 244 -14.30 2.95 1.10
N VAL A 245 -13.42 1.98 1.24
CA VAL A 245 -12.12 1.99 0.58
C VAL A 245 -12.27 1.30 -0.77
N ARG A 246 -11.83 1.95 -1.83
CA ARG A 246 -11.91 1.39 -3.19
C ARG A 246 -10.80 0.37 -3.39
N ARG A 247 -11.09 -0.78 -4.02
CA ARG A 247 -10.08 -1.84 -4.24
C ARG A 247 -8.88 -1.34 -5.04
N GLU A 248 -9.12 -0.43 -5.99
CA GLU A 248 -8.08 0.16 -6.84
C GLU A 248 -7.12 1.04 -6.03
N SER A 249 -7.56 1.57 -4.88
CA SER A 249 -6.74 2.35 -3.96
C SER A 249 -5.91 1.51 -3.00
N LEU A 250 -6.06 0.18 -3.01
CA LEU A 250 -5.33 -0.76 -2.16
C LEU A 250 -4.21 -1.47 -2.94
N SER A 251 -3.25 -2.05 -2.21
CA SER A 251 -2.23 -2.96 -2.74
C SER A 251 -2.87 -4.04 -3.61
N PHE A 252 -2.20 -4.43 -4.68
CA PHE A 252 -2.74 -5.37 -5.66
C PHE A 252 -3.13 -6.70 -5.00
N CYS A 253 -2.26 -7.24 -4.15
CA CYS A 253 -2.53 -8.42 -3.33
C CYS A 253 -2.48 -8.09 -1.84
N GLU A 254 -3.07 -9.00 -1.07
CA GLU A 254 -2.91 -9.06 0.37
C GLU A 254 -1.54 -9.64 0.73
N GLY A 255 -1.01 -9.24 1.88
CA GLY A 255 0.18 -9.83 2.46
C GLY A 255 0.07 -9.89 3.97
N ALA A 256 0.98 -10.63 4.60
CA ALA A 256 1.05 -10.68 6.05
C ALA A 256 1.62 -9.38 6.62
N TRP A 257 1.12 -8.94 7.78
CA TRP A 257 1.76 -7.89 8.56
C TRP A 257 1.89 -8.32 10.03
N PRO A 258 3.12 -8.38 10.56
CA PRO A 258 3.38 -8.90 11.90
C PRO A 258 2.56 -8.22 12.99
N GLY A 259 1.98 -9.04 13.86
CA GLY A 259 1.17 -8.58 14.99
C GLY A 259 -0.18 -7.99 14.60
N ILE A 260 -0.62 -8.13 13.34
CA ILE A 260 -1.95 -7.72 12.88
C ILE A 260 -2.73 -8.93 12.35
N ASP A 261 -2.46 -9.33 11.11
CA ASP A 261 -3.19 -10.37 10.37
C ASP A 261 -2.31 -10.84 9.20
N ASP A 262 -2.57 -12.05 8.71
CA ASP A 262 -1.87 -12.65 7.56
C ASP A 262 -2.42 -12.13 6.23
N SER A 263 -3.54 -11.39 6.28
CA SER A 263 -4.27 -10.88 5.13
C SER A 263 -4.56 -9.38 5.30
N VAL A 264 -3.58 -8.56 4.92
CA VAL A 264 -3.69 -7.09 4.95
C VAL A 264 -3.44 -6.43 3.60
N TYR A 265 -4.09 -5.30 3.39
CA TYR A 265 -3.91 -4.40 2.26
C TYR A 265 -3.31 -3.07 2.74
N ILE A 266 -2.41 -2.50 1.95
CA ILE A 266 -1.88 -1.15 2.18
C ILE A 266 -2.47 -0.21 1.14
N ARG A 267 -2.93 0.97 1.57
CA ARG A 267 -3.44 1.98 0.64
C ARG A 267 -2.32 2.60 -0.20
N LYS A 268 -2.54 2.75 -1.50
CA LYS A 268 -1.63 3.31 -2.51
C LYS A 268 -1.50 4.84 -2.46
N GLU A 269 -1.66 5.44 -1.28
CA GLU A 269 -1.67 6.90 -1.09
C GLU A 269 -0.93 7.29 0.21
N GLY A 270 0.17 6.62 0.51
CA GLY A 270 1.02 6.96 1.64
C GLY A 270 1.71 8.30 1.46
N LYS A 271 2.05 8.97 2.56
CA LYS A 271 2.82 10.23 2.62
C LYS A 271 4.24 9.99 3.10
N LEU A 272 5.20 10.60 2.42
CA LEU A 272 6.63 10.57 2.75
C LEU A 272 7.07 11.94 3.31
N SER A 273 7.79 11.93 4.43
CA SER A 273 8.28 13.16 5.08
C SER A 273 9.60 12.97 5.83
N THR A 274 10.33 14.06 6.04
CA THR A 274 11.61 14.08 6.80
C THR A 274 11.43 14.23 8.31
N ARG A 275 10.20 14.45 8.78
CA ARG A 275 9.89 14.64 10.20
C ARG A 275 8.85 13.62 10.67
N PRO A 276 8.93 13.15 11.93
CA PRO A 276 7.97 12.20 12.44
C PRO A 276 6.54 12.77 12.39
N PRO A 277 5.52 11.92 12.27
CA PRO A 277 4.15 12.35 12.49
C PRO A 277 3.99 12.94 13.90
N SER A 278 3.70 14.24 13.99
CA SER A 278 3.38 14.89 15.26
C SER A 278 2.06 14.31 15.77
N ASN A 279 2.10 13.56 16.87
CA ASN A 279 0.89 13.13 17.55
C ASN A 279 0.31 14.33 18.30
N GLY A 280 -0.88 14.79 17.89
CA GLY A 280 -1.70 15.71 18.69
C GLY A 280 -2.03 17.06 18.05
N PHE A 281 -3.15 17.63 18.52
CA PHE A 281 -3.71 18.93 18.12
C PHE A 281 -2.71 20.10 18.29
N PHE A 282 -1.84 20.05 19.31
CA PHE A 282 -0.84 21.08 19.59
C PHE A 282 0.40 21.02 18.68
N GLY A 283 0.68 19.90 18.00
CA GLY A 283 1.80 19.78 17.06
C GLY A 283 1.61 20.60 15.78
N LYS A 284 0.36 20.92 15.41
CA LYS A 284 0.02 21.79 14.27
C LYS A 284 0.22 23.28 14.55
N LEU A 285 0.22 23.71 15.80
CA LEU A 285 0.24 25.12 16.18
C LEU A 285 1.68 25.67 16.36
N LEU A 286 2.64 24.79 16.69
CA LEU A 286 4.03 25.17 16.99
C LEU A 286 5.09 24.43 16.15
N GLY A 287 4.69 23.45 15.32
CA GLY A 287 5.60 22.66 14.50
C GLY A 287 5.89 23.32 13.16
N GLY A 288 7.13 23.76 12.93
CA GLY A 288 7.58 24.27 11.64
C GLY A 288 7.21 23.36 10.48
N GLN A 289 7.01 23.95 9.29
CA GLN A 289 6.47 23.28 8.09
C GLN A 289 7.00 21.86 7.93
N LYS A 290 6.08 20.89 7.93
CA LYS A 290 6.36 19.48 7.66
C LYS A 290 6.73 19.38 6.17
N GLU A 291 8.01 19.21 5.87
CA GLU A 291 8.45 19.04 4.49
C GLU A 291 7.96 17.68 3.98
N THR A 292 6.90 17.72 3.18
CA THR A 292 6.35 16.54 2.51
C THR A 292 7.15 16.33 1.23
N LEU A 293 7.92 15.25 1.20
CA LEU A 293 8.79 14.92 0.05
C LEU A 293 7.97 14.34 -1.11
N GLY A 294 6.89 13.63 -0.79
CA GLY A 294 6.07 12.98 -1.80
C GLY A 294 5.09 11.97 -1.24
N THR A 295 4.76 10.98 -2.06
CA THR A 295 3.88 9.86 -1.72
C THR A 295 4.60 8.53 -1.84
N TRP A 296 4.05 7.49 -1.22
CA TRP A 296 4.56 6.14 -1.32
C TRP A 296 3.42 5.12 -1.43
N THR A 297 3.74 3.97 -1.98
CA THR A 297 2.86 2.80 -2.04
C THR A 297 3.64 1.56 -1.63
N ALA A 298 2.94 0.50 -1.23
CA ALA A 298 3.58 -0.77 -0.95
C ALA A 298 2.81 -1.94 -1.53
N GLU A 299 3.57 -2.94 -1.96
CA GLU A 299 3.07 -4.20 -2.46
C GLU A 299 3.81 -5.34 -1.74
N PRO A 300 3.15 -6.42 -1.33
CA PRO A 300 3.84 -7.55 -0.73
C PRO A 300 4.75 -8.20 -1.78
N VAL A 301 5.94 -8.62 -1.37
CA VAL A 301 6.87 -9.35 -2.24
C VAL A 301 6.48 -10.82 -2.24
N ILE A 302 6.37 -11.37 -3.44
CA ILE A 302 6.01 -12.76 -3.67
C ILE A 302 7.31 -13.56 -3.75
N ALA A 303 7.49 -14.52 -2.84
CA ALA A 303 8.62 -15.45 -2.92
C ALA A 303 8.66 -16.12 -4.31
N GLY A 304 9.81 -16.04 -4.98
CA GLY A 304 10.00 -16.56 -6.35
C GLY A 304 9.71 -15.58 -7.49
N GLN A 305 9.12 -14.40 -7.24
CA GLN A 305 9.02 -13.32 -8.25
C GLN A 305 10.14 -12.28 -8.14
N GLU A 306 11.16 -12.53 -7.30
CA GLU A 306 12.23 -11.57 -7.03
C GLU A 306 12.99 -11.17 -8.31
N GLY A 307 13.04 -12.05 -9.31
CA GLY A 307 13.70 -11.88 -10.62
C GLY A 307 12.81 -11.43 -11.79
N LEU A 308 11.48 -11.36 -11.63
CA LEU A 308 10.55 -11.11 -12.75
C LEU A 308 10.23 -9.63 -13.00
N TYR A 309 10.78 -8.73 -12.18
CA TYR A 309 10.50 -7.29 -12.25
C TYR A 309 11.76 -6.44 -12.50
N PHE A 310 12.82 -7.05 -13.03
CA PHE A 310 14.02 -6.35 -13.52
C PHE A 310 13.86 -5.97 -14.99
#